data_AF-A0A9E1BD85-F1
#
_entry.id   AF-A0A9E1BD85-F1
#
_cell.length_a   1.000
_cell.length_b   1.000
_cell.length_c   1.000
_cell.angle_alpha   90.00
_cell.angle_beta   90.00
_cell.angle_gamma   90.00
#
_symmetry.space_group_name_H-M   'P 1'
#
loop_
_entity.id
_entity.type
_entity.pdbx_description
1 polymer ?
#
loop_
_entity_poly.entity_id
_entity_poly.type
_entity_poly.pdbx_seq_one_letter_code
_entity_poly.pdbx_strand_id
1 'polypeptide(L)' 'LGLFKNLPKDRLLMPLDVHTHRVSLNLGLINRKSYDFKAVIELTKKLREFDELDPIKYDFALYRIGQSKELETIVKNLKK' A
#
# COMPACT_ATOMS: atom_id res chain seq x y z
N LEU A 1 1.40 -17.13 -10.89
CA LEU A 1 0.87 -15.81 -10.48
C LEU A 1 -0.29 -15.44 -11.40
N GLY A 2 -1.40 -14.94 -10.85
CA GLY A 2 -2.59 -14.54 -11.62
C GLY A 2 -3.68 -15.62 -11.72
N LEU A 3 -4.40 -15.88 -10.62
CA LEU A 3 -5.56 -16.79 -10.62
C LEU A 3 -6.80 -16.13 -11.27
N PHE A 4 -6.88 -14.80 -11.21
CA PHE A 4 -7.95 -14.02 -11.82
C PHE A 4 -7.60 -13.65 -13.26
N LYS A 5 -7.94 -14.53 -14.21
CA LYS A 5 -7.69 -14.29 -15.65
C LYS A 5 -8.68 -13.29 -16.27
N ASN A 6 -9.86 -13.14 -15.66
CA ASN A 6 -10.98 -12.37 -16.22
C ASN A 6 -11.28 -11.08 -15.43
N LEU A 7 -10.55 -10.80 -14.35
CA LEU A 7 -10.72 -9.59 -13.56
C LEU A 7 -9.54 -8.65 -13.84
N PRO A 8 -9.77 -7.45 -14.39
CA PRO A 8 -8.68 -6.54 -14.70
C PRO A 8 -8.10 -5.98 -13.38
N LYS A 9 -6.77 -5.85 -13.34
CA LYS A 9 -6.01 -5.61 -12.10
C LYS A 9 -6.23 -4.21 -11.52
N ASP A 10 -6.44 -3.24 -12.39
CA ASP A 10 -6.83 -1.85 -12.08
C ASP A 10 -8.09 -1.76 -11.19
N ARG A 11 -9.00 -2.74 -11.30
CA ARG A 11 -10.23 -2.84 -10.50
C ARG A 11 -10.04 -3.48 -9.15
N LEU A 12 -8.90 -4.10 -8.89
CA LEU A 12 -8.63 -4.69 -7.59
C LEU A 12 -8.29 -3.61 -6.57
N LEU A 13 -8.69 -3.84 -5.32
CA LEU A 13 -8.34 -2.98 -4.18
C LEU A 13 -7.16 -3.57 -3.41
N MET A 14 -6.27 -2.70 -2.94
CA MET A 14 -5.09 -3.08 -2.17
C MET A 14 -5.51 -3.87 -0.91
N PRO A 15 -5.08 -5.14 -0.74
CA PRO A 15 -5.35 -5.90 0.47
C PRO A 15 -4.62 -5.23 1.65
N LEU A 16 -5.39 -4.60 2.53
CA LEU A 16 -4.85 -3.89 3.67
C LEU A 16 -4.97 -4.78 4.90
N ASP A 17 -3.84 -5.07 5.55
CA ASP A 17 -3.76 -5.65 6.89
C ASP A 17 -3.25 -4.62 7.91
N VAL A 18 -3.22 -4.96 9.20
CA VAL A 18 -2.80 -4.06 10.28
C VAL A 18 -1.33 -3.60 10.14
N HIS A 19 -0.43 -4.47 9.68
CA HIS A 19 0.98 -4.13 9.46
C HIS A 19 1.15 -3.23 8.24
N THR A 20 0.54 -3.61 7.11
CA THR A 20 0.55 -2.85 5.86
C THR A 20 -0.08 -1.45 6.05
N HIS A 21 -1.12 -1.34 6.87
CA HIS A 21 -1.72 -0.06 7.24
C HIS A 21 -0.75 0.83 8.02
N ARG A 22 -0.04 0.28 9.01
CA ARG A 22 0.98 1.03 9.77
C ARG A 22 2.13 1.50 8.88
N VAL A 23 2.61 0.62 7.98
CA VAL A 23 3.65 0.98 7.01
C VAL A 23 3.16 2.12 6.11
N SER A 24 1.93 2.02 5.59
CA SER A 24 1.34 3.03 4.71
C SER A 24 1.18 4.39 5.39
N LEU A 25 0.78 4.41 6.67
CA LEU A 25 0.74 5.63 7.49
C LEU A 25 2.13 6.24 7.68
N ASN A 26 3.12 5.40 8.04
CA ASN A 26 4.49 5.86 8.29
C ASN A 26 5.15 6.43 7.02
N LEU A 27 4.84 5.85 5.86
CA LEU A 27 5.30 6.33 4.55
C LEU A 27 4.50 7.54 4.03
N GLY A 28 3.45 7.97 4.73
CA GLY A 28 2.60 9.10 4.31
C GLY A 28 1.73 8.80 3.08
N LEU A 29 1.48 7.53 2.77
CA LEU A 29 0.62 7.11 1.65
C LEU A 29 -0.87 7.30 1.95
N ILE A 30 -1.24 7.22 3.24
CA ILE A 30 -2.58 7.46 3.74
C ILE A 30 -2.51 8.32 5.00
N ASN A 31 -3.57 9.07 5.29
CA ASN A 31 -3.71 9.87 6.50
C ASN A 31 -4.71 9.29 7.51
N ARG A 32 -5.58 8.38 7.04
CA ARG A 32 -6.62 7.78 7.88
C ARG A 32 -6.01 6.82 8.90
N LYS A 33 -6.19 7.13 10.18
CA LYS A 33 -5.72 6.30 11.31
C LYS A 33 -6.59 5.07 11.56
N SER A 34 -7.84 5.08 11.09
CA SER A 34 -8.77 3.95 11.22
C SER A 34 -8.47 2.90 10.17
N TYR A 35 -8.17 1.67 10.62
CA TYR A 35 -8.04 0.51 9.75
C TYR A 35 -9.44 0.04 9.31
N ASP A 36 -9.95 0.62 8.24
CA ASP A 36 -11.26 0.31 7.68
C ASP A 36 -11.24 0.31 6.14
N PHE A 37 -12.38 0.00 5.54
CA PHE A 37 -12.51 -0.04 4.08
C PHE A 37 -12.25 1.32 3.41
N LYS A 38 -12.42 2.44 4.12
CA LYS A 38 -12.08 3.76 3.56
C LYS A 38 -10.56 3.90 3.46
N ALA A 39 -9.78 3.37 4.40
CA ALA A 39 -8.32 3.35 4.31
C ALA A 39 -7.84 2.48 3.12
N VAL A 40 -8.52 1.36 2.83
CA VAL A 40 -8.26 0.54 1.63
C VAL A 40 -8.46 1.37 0.35
N ILE A 41 -9.56 2.10 0.25
CA ILE A 41 -9.86 2.95 -0.90
C ILE A 41 -8.83 4.08 -1.02
N GLU A 42 -8.49 4.73 0.09
CA GLU A 42 -7.50 5.82 0.12
C GLU A 42 -6.12 5.33 -0.34
N LEU A 43 -5.65 4.20 0.21
CA LEU A 43 -4.38 3.62 -0.18
C LEU A 43 -4.37 3.21 -1.65
N THR A 44 -5.43 2.52 -2.11
CA THR A 44 -5.52 2.09 -3.52
C THR A 44 -5.51 3.29 -4.47
N LYS A 45 -6.23 4.37 -4.14
CA LYS A 45 -6.21 5.62 -4.91
C LYS A 45 -4.81 6.22 -4.96
N LYS A 46 -4.10 6.26 -3.82
CA LYS A 46 -2.72 6.75 -3.80
C LYS A 46 -1.80 5.89 -4.64
N LEU A 47 -1.96 4.56 -4.60
CA LEU A 47 -1.16 3.62 -5.38
C LEU A 47 -1.41 3.75 -6.89
N ARG A 48 -2.65 4.08 -7.30
CA ARG A 48 -2.98 4.38 -8.70
C ARG A 48 -2.25 5.60 -9.26
N GLU A 49 -1.84 6.54 -8.41
CA GLU A 49 -1.02 7.69 -8.86
C GLU A 49 0.38 7.24 -9.33
N PHE A 50 0.87 6.08 -8.86
CA PHE A 50 2.15 5.51 -9.30
C PHE A 50 1.99 4.54 -10.47
N ASP A 51 0.93 3.73 -10.47
CA ASP A 51 0.56 2.87 -11.60
C ASP A 51 -0.96 2.65 -11.61
N GLU A 52 -1.62 3.24 -12.61
CA GLU A 52 -3.07 3.14 -12.79
C GLU A 52 -3.51 1.73 -13.25
N LEU A 53 -2.65 1.02 -14.00
CA LEU A 53 -2.98 -0.28 -14.61
C LEU A 53 -2.83 -1.44 -13.63
N ASP A 54 -1.92 -1.31 -12.66
CA ASP A 54 -1.68 -2.33 -11.65
C ASP A 54 -1.31 -1.71 -10.28
N PRO A 55 -2.26 -1.06 -9.60
CA PRO A 55 -2.01 -0.45 -8.29
C PRO A 55 -1.73 -1.48 -7.18
N ILE A 56 -2.05 -2.75 -7.40
CA ILE A 56 -1.85 -3.81 -6.39
C ILE A 56 -0.43 -4.34 -6.37
N LYS A 57 0.34 -4.20 -7.46
CA LYS A 57 1.72 -4.72 -7.51
C LYS A 57 2.63 -4.23 -6.37
N TYR A 58 2.26 -3.15 -5.70
CA TYR A 58 2.97 -2.58 -4.56
C TYR A 58 2.70 -3.31 -3.23
N ASP A 59 1.77 -4.27 -3.21
CA ASP A 59 1.46 -5.11 -2.05
C ASP A 59 2.71 -5.77 -1.47
N PHE A 60 3.51 -6.38 -2.35
CA PHE A 60 4.74 -7.06 -2.01
C PHE A 60 5.81 -6.09 -1.52
N ALA A 61 5.89 -4.90 -2.12
CA ALA A 61 6.85 -3.88 -1.71
C ALA A 61 6.53 -3.36 -0.30
N LEU A 62 5.27 -3.02 -0.03
CA LEU A 62 4.82 -2.56 1.30
C LEU A 62 5.01 -3.66 2.35
N TYR A 63 4.69 -4.90 2.01
CA TYR A 63 4.94 -6.05 2.87
C TYR A 63 6.42 -6.20 3.20
N ARG A 64 7.30 -6.16 2.19
CA ARG A 64 8.76 -6.27 2.39
C ARG A 64 9.31 -5.13 3.23
N ILE A 65 8.89 -3.90 2.99
CA ILE A 65 9.30 -2.75 3.80
C ILE A 65 8.88 -2.95 5.26
N GLY A 66 7.66 -3.43 5.49
CA GLY A 66 7.16 -3.71 6.85
C GLY A 66 7.89 -4.87 7.55
N GLN A 67 8.35 -5.87 6.81
CA GLN A 67 9.14 -6.98 7.35
C GLN A 67 10.61 -6.58 7.57
N SER A 68 11.15 -5.75 6.68
CA SER A 68 12.50 -5.23 6.79
C SER A 68 12.59 -4.20 7.93
N LYS A 69 13.72 -4.11 8.62
CA LYS A 69 13.98 -3.01 9.56
C LYS A 69 14.25 -1.67 8.87
N GLU A 70 14.04 -1.60 7.55
CA GLU A 70 14.37 -0.42 6.74
C GLU A 70 13.35 0.70 6.91
N LEU A 71 12.12 0.40 7.36
CA LEU A 71 11.07 1.41 7.51
C LEU A 71 11.52 2.60 8.36
N GLU A 72 12.22 2.35 9.48
CA GLU A 72 12.72 3.42 10.36
C GLU A 72 13.72 4.32 9.64
N THR A 73 14.58 3.73 8.82
CA THR A 73 15.61 4.45 8.06
C THR A 73 14.96 5.26 6.92
N ILE A 74 14.01 4.67 6.20
CA ILE A 74 13.25 5.34 5.14
C ILE A 74 12.49 6.55 5.71
N VAL A 75 11.74 6.36 6.80
CA VAL A 75 10.96 7.43 7.44
C VAL A 75 11.87 8.55 7.94
N LYS A 76 13.05 8.22 8.49
CA LYS A 76 14.03 9.21 8.92
C LYS A 76 14.54 10.05 7.75
N ASN A 77 14.76 9.45 6.58
CA ASN A 77 15.21 10.15 5.38
C ASN A 77 14.12 11.03 4.76
N LEU A 78 12.85 10.61 4.79
CA LEU A 78 11.72 11.39 4.27
C LEU A 78 11.39 12.65 5.09
N LYS A 79 11.73 12.64 6.38
CA LYS A 79 11.51 13.78 7.31
C LYS A 79 12.70 14.74 7.37
N LYS A 80 13.76 14.46 6.63
CA LYS A 80 14.99 15.25 6.58
C LYS A 80 14.93 16.21 5.40
#